data_AF-A0A7C4SLE0-F1
#
_entry.id   AF-A0A7C4SLE0-F1
#
_cell.length_a   1.000
_cell.length_b   1.000
_cell.length_c   1.000
_cell.angle_alpha   90.00
_cell.angle_beta   90.00
_cell.angle_gamma   90.00
#
_symmetry.space_group_name_H-M   'P 1'
#
loop_
_entity.id
_entity.type
_entity.pdbx_description
1 polymer ?
#
loop_
_entity_poly.entity_id
_entity_poly.type
_entity_poly.pdbx_seq_one_letter_code
_entity_poly.pdbx_strand_id
1 'polypeptide(L)'
;PERKVPIGFWMHRSYVPFISMSHFKNIHWHTLKPIIEEIWRQGHQVLFYAEGDWTTHLDSFAELPEGSIVFHVDRSDIYEVRKKLKDRFCVSGGIPNWLLSIGTPEEVQRYCKKVIDVLASDGGYIMDASAIIQNDAKVENVKAMTEFTRSYGLYPLEQAQGLKQQLHSMEEVDETGPTLRSKVKPGICIPWEEKRKELPRILGGENLLRRIWEEVESFGYLFIWQILLSF
;
A
#
# COMPACT_ATOMS: atom_id res chain seq x y z
N PRO A 1 12.12 -8.47 2.74
CA PRO A 1 12.48 -7.18 2.08
C PRO A 1 13.16 -6.26 3.11
N GLU A 2 13.97 -5.30 2.69
CA GLU A 2 14.86 -4.49 3.56
C GLU A 2 14.15 -3.50 4.51
N ARG A 3 12.84 -3.63 4.76
CA ARG A 3 12.03 -2.75 5.62
C ARG A 3 12.02 -1.27 5.21
N LYS A 4 12.42 -0.94 3.98
CA LYS A 4 12.51 0.44 3.45
C LYS A 4 11.21 0.99 2.87
N VAL A 5 10.27 0.11 2.54
CA VAL A 5 8.98 0.46 1.94
C VAL A 5 7.86 -0.30 2.63
N PRO A 6 6.67 0.29 2.76
CA PRO A 6 5.52 -0.41 3.33
C PRO A 6 5.10 -1.58 2.43
N ILE A 7 4.54 -2.62 3.04
CA ILE A 7 3.88 -3.71 2.33
C ILE A 7 2.53 -3.19 1.82
N GLY A 8 2.31 -3.25 0.50
CA GLY A 8 1.04 -2.83 -0.10
C GLY A 8 -0.08 -3.81 0.24
N PHE A 9 -1.16 -3.31 0.85
CA PHE A 9 -2.38 -4.08 1.13
C PHE A 9 -3.58 -3.39 0.48
N TRP A 10 -4.16 -4.05 -0.53
CA TRP A 10 -5.30 -3.54 -1.27
C TRP A 10 -6.60 -3.89 -0.55
N MET A 11 -7.31 -2.88 -0.06
CA MET A 11 -8.55 -3.08 0.67
C MET A 11 -9.72 -2.98 -0.32
N HIS A 12 -10.01 -4.07 -1.02
CA HIS A 12 -11.02 -4.18 -2.09
C HIS A 12 -12.47 -4.01 -1.59
N ARG A 13 -12.80 -2.80 -1.10
CA ARG A 13 -14.15 -2.34 -0.80
C ARG A 13 -14.96 -3.18 0.20
N SER A 14 -14.28 -3.88 1.11
CA SER A 14 -14.89 -4.64 2.21
C SER A 14 -15.38 -3.73 3.35
N TYR A 15 -16.06 -2.64 3.00
CA TYR A 15 -16.60 -1.63 3.90
C TYR A 15 -18.12 -1.52 3.73
N VAL A 16 -18.80 -0.84 4.66
CA VAL A 16 -20.23 -0.52 4.59
C VAL A 16 -20.58 0.29 3.33
N PRO A 17 -21.54 -0.12 2.49
CA PRO A 17 -22.62 -1.06 2.80
C PRO A 17 -22.39 -2.50 2.29
N PHE A 18 -21.24 -2.81 1.68
CA PHE A 18 -21.00 -4.14 1.13
C PHE A 18 -20.97 -5.22 2.22
N ILE A 19 -20.33 -4.91 3.35
CA ILE A 19 -20.45 -5.69 4.59
C ILE A 19 -21.00 -4.82 5.72
N SER A 20 -21.75 -5.43 6.64
CA SER A 20 -22.22 -4.74 7.83
C SER A 20 -21.07 -4.45 8.79
N MET A 21 -21.22 -3.42 9.64
CA MET A 21 -20.23 -3.17 10.72
C MET A 21 -20.08 -4.36 11.66
N SER A 22 -21.11 -5.21 11.82
CA SER A 22 -21.02 -6.44 12.60
C SER A 22 -20.09 -7.45 11.94
N HIS A 23 -20.26 -7.71 10.64
CA HIS A 23 -19.35 -8.59 9.89
C HIS A 23 -17.94 -8.02 9.83
N PHE A 24 -17.80 -6.70 9.68
CA PHE A 24 -16.50 -6.06 9.76
C PHE A 24 -15.83 -6.35 11.10
N LYS A 25 -16.48 -6.07 12.23
CA LYS A 25 -15.88 -6.25 13.55
C LYS A 25 -15.57 -7.71 13.88
N ASN A 26 -16.51 -8.60 13.62
CA ASN A 26 -16.45 -9.99 14.09
C ASN A 26 -15.65 -10.92 13.15
N ILE A 27 -15.50 -10.54 11.88
CA ILE A 27 -14.83 -11.37 10.87
C ILE A 27 -13.64 -10.60 10.31
N HIS A 28 -13.88 -9.59 9.48
CA HIS A 28 -12.83 -8.90 8.72
C HIS A 28 -11.74 -8.29 9.61
N TRP A 29 -12.12 -7.40 10.53
CA TRP A 29 -11.20 -6.69 11.42
C TRP A 29 -10.62 -7.61 12.49
N HIS A 30 -11.42 -8.54 13.02
CA HIS A 30 -10.94 -9.54 13.97
C HIS A 30 -9.77 -10.36 13.41
N THR A 31 -9.82 -10.72 12.13
CA THR A 31 -8.73 -11.44 11.47
C THR A 31 -7.62 -10.53 10.96
N LEU A 32 -7.96 -9.34 10.45
CA LEU A 32 -6.99 -8.43 9.83
C LEU A 32 -6.08 -7.78 10.87
N LYS A 33 -6.63 -7.27 11.98
CA LYS A 33 -5.87 -6.52 12.99
C LYS A 33 -4.65 -7.29 13.52
N PRO A 34 -4.77 -8.56 13.96
CA PRO A 34 -3.60 -9.33 14.43
C PRO A 34 -2.53 -9.54 13.35
N ILE A 35 -2.93 -9.66 12.08
CA ILE A 35 -1.99 -9.79 10.95
C ILE A 35 -1.17 -8.52 10.81
N ILE A 36 -1.81 -7.34 10.87
CA ILE A 36 -1.13 -6.05 10.75
C ILE A 36 -0.22 -5.78 11.96
N GLU A 37 -0.68 -6.12 13.16
CA GLU A 37 0.12 -6.02 14.38
C GLU A 37 1.36 -6.91 14.33
N GLU A 38 1.24 -8.14 13.81
CA GLU A 38 2.39 -9.03 13.64
C GLU A 38 3.36 -8.51 12.57
N ILE A 39 2.87 -7.99 11.44
CA ILE A 39 3.72 -7.37 10.42
C ILE A 39 4.49 -6.18 11.00
N TRP A 40 3.83 -5.34 11.81
CA TRP A 40 4.46 -4.23 12.51
C TRP A 40 5.52 -4.71 13.50
N ARG A 41 5.22 -5.76 14.28
CA ARG A 41 6.16 -6.40 15.20
C ARG A 41 7.43 -6.85 14.47
N GLN A 42 7.31 -7.35 13.24
CA GLN A 42 8.46 -7.73 12.41
C GLN A 42 9.24 -6.54 11.80
N GLY A 43 8.91 -5.31 12.18
CA GLY A 43 9.56 -4.09 11.71
C GLY A 43 9.10 -3.61 10.33
N HIS A 44 7.90 -3.99 9.91
CA HIS A 44 7.33 -3.60 8.61
C HIS A 44 6.10 -2.71 8.77
N GLN A 45 6.02 -1.62 8.00
CA GLN A 45 4.78 -0.86 7.84
C GLN A 45 3.88 -1.46 6.76
N VAL A 46 2.58 -1.18 6.84
CA VAL A 46 1.60 -1.58 5.81
C VAL A 46 0.94 -0.36 5.18
N LEU A 47 0.87 -0.32 3.85
CA LEU A 47 0.08 0.67 3.12
C LEU A 47 -1.33 0.12 2.97
N PHE A 48 -2.27 0.70 3.70
CA PHE A 48 -3.70 0.46 3.54
C PHE A 48 -4.19 1.24 2.33
N TYR A 49 -4.28 0.57 1.18
CA TYR A 49 -4.88 1.13 -0.02
C TYR A 49 -6.41 1.06 0.11
N ALA A 50 -6.99 2.04 0.82
CA ALA A 50 -8.37 1.99 1.32
C ALA A 50 -9.39 2.36 0.25
N GLU A 51 -9.58 1.46 -0.73
CA GLU A 51 -10.52 1.68 -1.84
C GLU A 51 -11.96 1.88 -1.35
N GLY A 52 -12.59 2.93 -1.86
CA GLY A 52 -13.91 3.39 -1.47
C GLY A 52 -13.95 4.21 -0.17
N ASP A 53 -15.09 4.13 0.53
CA ASP A 53 -15.39 4.98 1.68
C ASP A 53 -15.31 4.21 3.01
N TRP A 54 -14.18 4.36 3.68
CA TRP A 54 -13.89 3.73 4.96
C TRP A 54 -14.19 4.63 6.16
N THR A 55 -14.88 5.77 5.98
CA THR A 55 -15.14 6.77 7.05
C THR A 55 -15.76 6.14 8.30
N THR A 56 -16.67 5.19 8.13
CA THR A 56 -17.37 4.48 9.24
C THR A 56 -16.43 3.55 10.05
N HIS A 57 -15.27 3.19 9.50
CA HIS A 57 -14.36 2.19 10.06
C HIS A 57 -13.09 2.81 10.68
N LEU A 58 -12.89 4.12 10.51
CA LEU A 58 -11.66 4.81 10.93
C LEU A 58 -11.35 4.61 12.42
N ASP A 59 -12.36 4.56 13.29
CA ASP A 59 -12.16 4.31 14.72
C ASP A 59 -11.52 2.95 15.00
N SER A 60 -11.83 1.94 14.20
CA SER A 60 -11.19 0.61 14.34
C SER A 60 -9.74 0.64 13.89
N PHE A 61 -9.41 1.37 12.83
CA PHE A 61 -8.02 1.52 12.38
C PHE A 61 -7.16 2.31 13.37
N ALA A 62 -7.77 3.24 14.10
CA ALA A 62 -7.13 3.95 15.21
C ALA A 62 -6.70 3.02 16.35
N GLU A 63 -7.15 1.76 16.41
CA GLU A 63 -6.68 0.80 17.41
C GLU A 63 -5.27 0.27 17.12
N LEU A 64 -4.76 0.41 15.90
CA LEU A 64 -3.45 -0.13 15.51
C LEU A 64 -2.28 0.63 16.17
N PRO A 65 -1.10 0.00 16.33
CA PRO A 65 0.09 0.66 16.87
C PRO A 65 0.46 1.91 16.07
N GLU A 66 0.88 2.98 16.74
CA GLU A 66 1.26 4.23 16.07
C GLU A 66 2.36 4.00 15.02
N GLY A 67 2.23 4.66 13.87
CA GLY A 67 3.17 4.51 12.75
C GLY A 67 3.08 3.16 12.02
N SER A 68 2.27 2.20 12.45
CA SER A 68 2.21 0.88 11.80
C SER A 68 1.68 0.89 10.37
N ILE A 69 0.85 1.88 10.02
CA ILE A 69 0.24 1.97 8.69
C ILE A 69 0.44 3.32 8.02
N VAL A 70 0.37 3.29 6.68
CA VAL A 70 0.05 4.44 5.84
C VAL A 70 -1.39 4.27 5.36
N PHE A 71 -2.28 5.20 5.66
CA PHE A 71 -3.68 5.14 5.23
C PHE A 71 -3.89 5.94 3.93
N HIS A 72 -4.10 5.25 2.82
CA HIS A 72 -4.35 5.88 1.52
C HIS A 72 -5.84 6.12 1.32
N VAL A 73 -6.24 7.38 1.17
CA VAL A 73 -7.64 7.81 1.10
C VAL A 73 -8.15 7.75 -0.34
N ASP A 74 -9.15 6.90 -0.61
CA ASP A 74 -9.92 6.97 -1.86
C ASP A 74 -11.11 7.94 -1.73
N ARG A 75 -12.22 7.49 -1.13
CA ARG A 75 -13.47 8.26 -0.98
C ARG A 75 -13.82 8.65 0.45
N SER A 76 -13.01 8.24 1.42
CA SER A 76 -13.26 8.57 2.82
C SER A 76 -13.18 10.09 3.06
N ASP A 77 -13.94 10.58 4.04
CA ASP A 77 -13.92 12.00 4.38
C ASP A 77 -12.57 12.40 4.98
N ILE A 78 -11.84 13.28 4.28
CA ILE A 78 -10.52 13.76 4.70
C ILE A 78 -10.52 14.47 6.06
N TYR A 79 -11.64 15.09 6.47
CA TYR A 79 -11.73 15.75 7.77
C TYR A 79 -11.87 14.72 8.90
N GLU A 80 -12.64 13.66 8.69
CA GLU A 80 -12.73 12.56 9.65
C GLU A 80 -11.41 11.77 9.71
N VAL A 81 -10.72 11.59 8.58
CA VAL A 81 -9.36 11.01 8.54
C VAL A 81 -8.39 11.91 9.33
N ARG A 82 -8.41 13.23 9.14
CA ARG A 82 -7.60 14.18 9.91
C ARG A 82 -7.83 14.03 11.41
N LYS A 83 -9.11 13.93 11.81
CA LYS A 83 -9.53 13.86 13.21
C LYS A 83 -9.17 12.54 13.88
N LYS A 84 -9.30 11.41 13.18
CA LYS A 84 -9.22 10.07 13.78
C LYS A 84 -7.87 9.38 13.58
N LEU A 85 -7.18 9.65 12.48
CA LEU A 85 -5.99 8.88 12.07
C LEU A 85 -4.70 9.71 11.98
N LYS A 86 -4.79 10.97 11.56
CA LYS A 86 -3.62 11.72 11.08
C LYS A 86 -2.55 12.01 12.14
N ASP A 87 -2.92 12.09 13.41
CA ASP A 87 -1.97 12.29 14.51
C ASP A 87 -1.15 11.02 14.80
N ARG A 88 -1.58 9.85 14.30
CA ARG A 88 -0.95 8.54 14.60
C ARG A 88 -0.36 7.85 13.38
N PHE A 89 -0.86 8.18 12.20
CA PHE A 89 -0.51 7.49 10.96
C PHE A 89 -0.15 8.47 9.87
N CYS A 90 0.72 8.01 8.97
CA CYS A 90 0.91 8.68 7.70
C CYS A 90 -0.36 8.52 6.85
N VAL A 91 -0.75 9.57 6.13
CA VAL A 91 -1.90 9.55 5.23
C VAL A 91 -1.44 9.82 3.80
N SER A 92 -2.07 9.20 2.82
CA SER A 92 -1.81 9.50 1.40
C SER A 92 -3.10 9.56 0.59
N GLY A 93 -3.01 9.97 -0.68
CA GLY A 93 -4.15 9.97 -1.59
C GLY A 93 -5.10 11.15 -1.37
N GLY A 94 -6.37 10.96 -1.70
CA GLY A 94 -7.44 11.91 -1.48
C GLY A 94 -7.73 12.86 -2.64
N ILE A 95 -6.96 12.83 -3.74
CA ILE A 95 -7.30 13.60 -4.96
C ILE A 95 -8.18 12.74 -5.89
N PRO A 96 -9.47 13.07 -6.08
CA PRO A 96 -10.39 12.18 -6.80
C PRO A 96 -9.97 11.96 -8.27
N ASN A 97 -9.99 10.71 -8.71
CA ASN A 97 -9.62 10.36 -10.09
C ASN A 97 -10.51 11.04 -11.13
N TRP A 98 -11.80 11.20 -10.85
CA TRP A 98 -12.71 11.91 -11.75
C TRP A 98 -12.27 13.36 -11.96
N LEU A 99 -11.71 14.01 -10.95
CA LEU A 99 -11.24 15.39 -11.06
C LEU A 99 -10.06 15.48 -12.04
N LEU A 100 -9.17 14.50 -11.98
CA LEU A 100 -8.04 14.39 -12.91
C LEU A 100 -8.51 14.08 -14.35
N SER A 101 -9.62 13.37 -14.52
CA SER A 101 -10.19 13.05 -15.83
C SER A 101 -10.98 14.22 -16.45
N ILE A 102 -11.99 14.74 -15.77
CA ILE A 102 -12.94 15.69 -16.37
C ILE A 102 -12.77 17.14 -15.92
N GLY A 103 -12.12 17.38 -14.78
CA GLY A 103 -11.95 18.73 -14.23
C GLY A 103 -10.99 19.62 -15.03
N THR A 104 -10.84 20.87 -14.59
CA THR A 104 -9.84 21.82 -15.10
C THR A 104 -8.59 21.86 -14.19
N PRO A 105 -7.43 22.30 -14.72
CA PRO A 105 -6.23 22.50 -13.91
C PRO A 105 -6.46 23.36 -12.66
N GLU A 106 -7.28 24.40 -12.74
CA GLU A 106 -7.59 25.29 -11.62
C GLU A 106 -8.44 24.58 -10.55
N GLU A 107 -9.37 23.71 -10.97
CA GLU A 107 -10.15 22.88 -10.04
C GLU A 107 -9.25 21.88 -9.31
N VAL A 108 -8.32 21.25 -10.04
CA VAL A 108 -7.31 20.35 -9.45
C VAL A 108 -6.48 21.10 -8.42
N GLN A 109 -5.93 22.27 -8.75
CA GLN A 109 -5.13 23.07 -7.82
C GLN A 109 -5.91 23.47 -6.57
N ARG A 110 -7.17 23.93 -6.72
CA ARG A 110 -8.04 24.26 -5.57
C ARG A 110 -8.27 23.05 -4.68
N TYR A 111 -8.48 21.88 -5.27
CA TYR A 111 -8.70 20.65 -4.51
C TYR A 111 -7.42 20.19 -3.81
N CYS A 112 -6.27 20.21 -4.50
CA CYS A 112 -4.97 19.93 -3.89
C CYS A 112 -4.69 20.86 -2.70
N LYS A 113 -4.97 22.16 -2.85
CA LYS A 113 -4.84 23.12 -1.75
C LYS A 113 -5.67 22.71 -0.54
N LYS A 114 -6.95 22.40 -0.76
CA LYS A 114 -7.86 21.92 0.31
C LYS A 114 -7.28 20.70 1.02
N VAL A 115 -6.81 19.69 0.29
CA VAL A 115 -6.27 18.47 0.90
C VAL A 115 -4.99 18.75 1.67
N ILE A 116 -4.08 19.55 1.11
CA ILE A 116 -2.83 19.96 1.79
C ILE A 116 -3.14 20.73 3.08
N ASP A 117 -4.03 21.71 3.03
CA ASP A 117 -4.41 22.51 4.20
C ASP A 117 -4.95 21.62 5.35
N VAL A 118 -5.72 20.58 5.00
CA VAL A 118 -6.37 19.69 5.96
C VAL A 118 -5.42 18.61 6.49
N LEU A 119 -4.68 17.93 5.61
CA LEU A 119 -3.94 16.72 5.95
C LEU A 119 -2.43 16.91 6.09
N ALA A 120 -1.85 17.99 5.54
CA ALA A 120 -0.40 18.14 5.49
C ALA A 120 0.18 19.11 6.52
N SER A 121 -0.64 19.95 7.17
CA SER A 121 -0.13 21.07 7.99
C SER A 121 0.90 20.69 9.09
N ASP A 122 0.89 19.45 9.57
CA ASP A 122 1.77 18.90 10.61
C ASP A 122 2.70 17.77 10.12
N GLY A 123 2.87 17.62 8.80
CA GLY A 123 3.68 16.55 8.21
C GLY A 123 2.95 15.20 8.14
N GLY A 124 3.63 14.16 7.67
CA GLY A 124 3.04 12.81 7.59
C GLY A 124 1.86 12.68 6.60
N TYR A 125 1.84 13.52 5.56
CA TYR A 125 0.97 13.36 4.40
C TYR A 125 1.78 13.22 3.10
N ILE A 126 1.34 12.30 2.23
CA ILE A 126 1.92 12.05 0.90
C ILE A 126 0.85 12.32 -0.15
N MET A 127 1.06 13.33 -0.98
CA MET A 127 0.13 13.64 -2.08
C MET A 127 0.08 12.48 -3.07
N ASP A 128 -1.13 12.02 -3.38
CA ASP A 128 -1.40 11.03 -4.43
C ASP A 128 -2.86 11.16 -4.93
N ALA A 129 -3.18 10.52 -6.04
CA ALA A 129 -4.57 10.30 -6.44
C ALA A 129 -5.30 9.40 -5.44
N SER A 130 -6.64 9.44 -5.43
CA SER A 130 -7.49 8.61 -4.58
C SER A 130 -7.41 7.10 -4.93
N ALA A 131 -7.21 6.80 -6.21
CA ALA A 131 -7.09 5.44 -6.74
C ALA A 131 -6.10 5.43 -7.92
N ILE A 132 -5.85 4.26 -8.53
CA ILE A 132 -4.98 4.13 -9.71
C ILE A 132 -5.48 5.06 -10.84
N ILE A 133 -4.61 5.97 -11.29
CA ILE A 133 -4.87 6.84 -12.43
C ILE A 133 -5.04 6.00 -13.69
N GLN A 134 -6.19 6.11 -14.33
CA GLN A 134 -6.49 5.41 -15.58
C GLN A 134 -6.15 6.27 -16.80
N ASN A 135 -6.34 5.72 -18.00
CA ASN A 135 -6.03 6.36 -19.28
C ASN A 135 -6.96 7.53 -19.65
N ASP A 136 -8.00 7.78 -18.85
CA ASP A 136 -8.95 8.89 -18.99
C ASP A 136 -8.48 10.18 -18.30
N ALA A 137 -7.39 10.13 -17.53
CA ALA A 137 -6.81 11.29 -16.88
C ALA A 137 -6.16 12.23 -17.90
N LYS A 138 -6.48 13.53 -17.79
CA LYS A 138 -5.86 14.56 -18.62
C LYS A 138 -4.44 14.86 -18.15
N VAL A 139 -3.51 14.96 -19.09
CA VAL A 139 -2.09 15.21 -18.80
C VAL A 139 -1.90 16.54 -18.08
N GLU A 140 -2.61 17.58 -18.50
CA GLU A 140 -2.61 18.91 -17.89
C GLU A 140 -3.07 18.89 -16.42
N ASN A 141 -4.02 18.02 -16.08
CA ASN A 141 -4.53 17.90 -14.71
C ASN A 141 -3.52 17.19 -13.80
N VAL A 142 -2.87 16.12 -14.28
CA VAL A 142 -1.81 15.43 -13.53
C VAL A 142 -0.60 16.36 -13.33
N LYS A 143 -0.25 17.16 -14.35
CA LYS A 143 0.78 18.20 -14.22
C LYS A 143 0.39 19.25 -13.18
N ALA A 144 -0.84 19.78 -13.25
CA ALA A 144 -1.34 20.77 -12.30
C ALA A 144 -1.27 20.26 -10.85
N MET A 145 -1.68 19.01 -10.60
CA MET A 145 -1.55 18.37 -9.29
C MET A 145 -0.08 18.32 -8.84
N THR A 146 0.82 17.85 -9.71
CA THR A 146 2.24 17.66 -9.37
C THR A 146 2.94 19.00 -9.11
N GLU A 147 2.76 19.98 -9.99
CA GLU A 147 3.40 21.30 -9.92
C GLU A 147 2.89 22.10 -8.72
N PHE A 148 1.58 22.10 -8.49
CA PHE A 148 0.99 22.78 -7.34
C PHE A 148 1.44 22.17 -6.01
N THR A 149 1.49 20.84 -5.92
CA THR A 149 1.97 20.17 -4.71
C THR A 149 3.43 20.53 -4.41
N ARG A 150 4.29 20.59 -5.44
CA ARG A 150 5.69 20.95 -5.27
C ARG A 150 5.92 22.40 -4.87
N SER A 151 5.01 23.31 -5.23
CA SER A 151 5.12 24.73 -4.88
C SER A 151 4.45 25.07 -3.55
N TYR A 152 3.30 24.47 -3.25
CA TYR A 152 2.49 24.79 -2.07
C TYR A 152 2.66 23.79 -0.91
N GLY A 153 2.84 22.51 -1.20
CA GLY A 153 2.91 21.42 -0.22
C GLY A 153 4.28 21.22 0.43
N LEU A 154 4.98 22.31 0.74
CA LEU A 154 6.33 22.25 1.32
C LEU A 154 6.28 22.15 2.85
N TYR A 155 6.98 21.17 3.41
CA TYR A 155 7.22 21.10 4.85
C TYR A 155 8.43 21.96 5.27
N PRO A 156 8.41 22.59 6.45
CA PRO A 156 9.58 23.26 7.00
C PRO A 156 10.76 22.29 7.17
N LEU A 157 11.92 22.63 6.63
CA LEU A 157 13.12 21.76 6.61
C LEU A 157 13.60 21.35 8.01
N GLU A 158 13.34 22.17 9.03
CA GLU A 158 13.77 21.94 10.42
C GLU A 158 13.03 20.76 11.07
N GLN A 159 11.75 20.55 10.72
CA GLN A 159 10.93 19.46 11.28
C GLN A 159 11.36 18.08 10.74
N ALA A 160 11.91 18.01 9.52
CA ALA A 160 12.33 16.76 8.90
C ALA A 160 13.60 16.14 9.52
N GLN A 161 14.42 16.94 10.21
CA GLN A 161 15.70 16.47 10.78
C GLN A 161 15.52 15.77 12.13
N GLY A 162 14.57 16.21 12.97
CA GLY A 162 14.32 15.62 14.30
C GLY A 162 13.75 14.19 14.26
N LEU A 163 12.95 13.87 13.24
CA LEU A 163 12.27 12.57 13.12
C LEU A 163 13.21 11.39 12.83
N LYS A 164 14.36 11.62 12.18
CA LYS A 164 15.34 10.55 11.89
C LYS A 164 15.96 9.94 13.14
N GLN A 165 15.94 10.66 14.27
CA GLN A 165 16.57 10.22 15.52
C GLN A 165 15.68 9.25 16.33
N GLN A 166 14.36 9.26 16.17
CA GLN A 166 13.43 8.45 16.98
C GLN A 166 13.17 7.04 16.43
N LEU A 167 13.34 6.81 15.12
CA LEU A 167 13.06 5.53 14.45
C LEU A 167 13.97 4.36 14.90
N HIS A 168 15.03 4.62 15.68
CA HIS A 168 16.02 3.62 16.10
C HIS A 168 15.71 2.91 17.44
N SER A 169 14.48 2.97 17.95
CA SER A 169 14.12 2.41 19.27
C SER A 169 13.17 1.20 19.25
N MET A 170 12.90 0.59 18.09
CA MET A 170 12.17 -0.69 18.08
C MET A 170 13.06 -1.79 18.67
N GLU A 171 12.65 -2.36 19.81
CA GLU A 171 13.31 -3.50 20.44
C GLU A 171 13.43 -4.66 19.43
N GLU A 172 14.59 -5.31 19.41
CA GLU A 172 14.82 -6.49 18.58
C GLU A 172 13.80 -7.57 18.95
N VAL A 173 12.98 -7.93 17.99
CA VAL A 173 11.92 -8.90 18.19
C VAL A 173 12.52 -10.30 18.11
N ASP A 174 12.39 -11.05 19.21
CA ASP A 174 12.81 -12.45 19.32
C ASP A 174 12.08 -13.30 18.26
N GLU A 175 12.84 -13.85 17.30
CA GLU A 175 12.38 -14.59 16.11
C GLU A 175 11.96 -16.05 16.45
N THR A 176 11.32 -16.30 17.58
CA THR A 176 11.03 -17.67 18.07
C THR A 176 9.75 -18.31 17.51
N GLY A 177 9.06 -17.66 16.58
CA GLY A 177 7.85 -18.19 15.94
C GLY A 177 8.14 -19.22 14.82
N PRO A 178 7.27 -20.22 14.59
CA PRO A 178 7.46 -21.18 13.51
C PRO A 178 7.30 -20.49 12.14
N THR A 179 8.41 -20.03 11.56
CA THR A 179 8.41 -19.51 10.19
C THR A 179 8.26 -20.68 9.20
N LEU A 180 7.15 -20.73 8.47
CA LEU A 180 7.01 -21.55 7.26
C LEU A 180 7.94 -20.98 6.17
N ARG A 181 9.22 -21.33 6.24
CA ARG A 181 10.18 -20.95 5.20
C ARG A 181 9.91 -21.82 3.97
N SER A 182 9.37 -21.23 2.92
CA SER A 182 9.31 -21.87 1.62
C SER A 182 10.73 -22.23 1.18
N LYS A 183 10.92 -23.49 0.77
CA LYS A 183 12.19 -23.96 0.19
C LYS A 183 12.37 -23.51 -1.27
N VAL A 184 11.33 -22.94 -1.87
CA VAL A 184 11.31 -22.49 -3.26
C VAL A 184 11.59 -20.99 -3.32
N LYS A 185 12.49 -20.59 -4.21
CA LYS A 185 12.84 -19.19 -4.43
C LYS A 185 11.62 -18.40 -4.93
N PRO A 186 11.41 -17.15 -4.47
CA PRO A 186 10.38 -16.28 -5.03
C PRO A 186 10.50 -16.13 -6.55
N GLY A 187 9.37 -16.12 -7.26
CA GLY A 187 9.34 -16.05 -8.72
C GLY A 187 9.44 -17.40 -9.43
N ILE A 188 9.47 -18.51 -8.70
CA ILE A 188 9.52 -19.86 -9.27
C ILE A 188 8.43 -20.70 -8.58
N CYS A 189 7.59 -21.38 -9.35
CA CYS A 189 6.64 -22.35 -8.79
C CYS A 189 7.28 -23.74 -8.69
N ILE A 190 7.94 -24.18 -9.75
CA ILE A 190 8.62 -25.47 -9.88
C ILE A 190 10.09 -25.21 -10.28
N PRO A 191 11.06 -25.49 -9.39
CA PRO A 191 12.48 -25.34 -9.69
C PRO A 191 12.91 -26.12 -10.93
N TRP A 192 13.88 -25.56 -11.68
CA TRP A 192 14.44 -26.23 -12.85
C TRP A 192 14.96 -27.63 -12.52
N GLU A 193 15.57 -27.79 -11.35
CA GLU A 193 16.13 -29.06 -10.87
C GLU A 193 15.06 -30.14 -10.71
N GLU A 194 13.83 -29.76 -10.34
CA GLU A 194 12.69 -30.67 -10.29
C GLU A 194 12.19 -30.96 -11.71
N LYS A 195 11.99 -29.93 -12.53
CA LYS A 195 11.52 -30.13 -13.91
C LYS A 195 12.49 -30.95 -14.77
N ARG A 196 13.79 -30.79 -14.56
CA ARG A 196 14.84 -31.50 -15.31
C ARG A 196 14.72 -33.01 -15.15
N LYS A 197 14.23 -33.52 -14.01
CA LYS A 197 14.05 -34.96 -13.76
C LYS A 197 13.02 -35.60 -14.69
N GLU A 198 12.07 -34.81 -15.21
CA GLU A 198 11.02 -35.28 -16.12
C GLU A 198 11.45 -35.23 -17.60
N LEU A 199 12.48 -34.43 -17.91
CA LEU A 199 12.89 -34.20 -19.29
C LEU A 199 13.86 -35.29 -19.78
N PRO A 200 13.76 -35.73 -21.05
CA PRO A 200 14.73 -36.64 -21.63
C PRO A 200 16.12 -35.99 -21.74
N ARG A 201 17.10 -36.72 -22.30
CA ARG A 201 18.43 -36.15 -22.56
C ARG A 201 18.30 -34.92 -23.47
N ILE A 202 18.77 -33.77 -22.99
CA ILE A 202 18.79 -32.52 -23.73
C ILE A 202 19.96 -32.56 -24.72
N LEU A 203 19.67 -32.35 -26.00
CA LEU A 203 20.67 -32.33 -27.08
C LEU A 203 21.25 -30.92 -27.33
N GLY A 204 20.61 -29.87 -26.81
CA GLY A 204 21.00 -28.46 -26.95
C GLY A 204 21.55 -27.84 -25.66
N GLY A 205 21.62 -26.50 -25.64
CA GLY A 205 22.11 -25.75 -24.48
C GLY A 205 21.12 -25.79 -23.31
N GLU A 206 21.43 -26.57 -22.28
CA GLU A 206 20.59 -26.71 -21.08
C GLU A 206 20.31 -25.36 -20.39
N ASN A 207 21.28 -24.44 -20.41
CA ASN A 207 21.12 -23.10 -19.82
C ASN A 207 20.00 -22.29 -20.48
N LEU A 208 19.78 -22.45 -21.79
CA LEU A 208 18.70 -21.75 -22.49
C LEU A 208 17.34 -22.28 -22.05
N LEU A 209 17.21 -23.61 -21.92
CA LEU A 209 15.98 -24.25 -21.46
C LEU A 209 15.68 -23.90 -20.00
N ARG A 210 16.70 -23.87 -19.15
CA ARG A 210 16.58 -23.39 -17.77
C ARG A 210 16.04 -21.96 -17.73
N ARG A 211 16.64 -21.04 -18.49
CA ARG A 211 16.22 -19.64 -18.52
C ARG A 211 14.77 -19.48 -18.96
N ILE A 212 14.39 -20.16 -20.05
CA ILE A 212 13.01 -20.09 -20.57
C ILE A 212 12.04 -20.70 -19.55
N TRP A 213 12.39 -21.81 -18.91
CA TRP A 213 11.57 -22.42 -17.88
C TRP A 213 11.36 -21.47 -16.69
N GLU A 214 12.44 -20.92 -16.14
CA GLU A 214 12.35 -19.96 -15.03
C GLU A 214 11.54 -18.70 -15.41
N GLU A 215 11.62 -18.24 -16.65
CA GLU A 215 10.80 -17.13 -17.16
C GLU A 215 9.31 -17.49 -17.20
N VAL A 216 8.96 -18.67 -17.72
CA VAL A 216 7.56 -19.18 -17.72
C VAL A 216 7.04 -19.37 -16.29
N GLU A 217 7.85 -19.96 -15.41
CA GLU A 217 7.52 -20.13 -14.00
C GLU A 217 7.33 -18.79 -13.29
N SER A 218 8.07 -17.74 -13.70
CA SER A 218 7.87 -16.40 -13.15
C SER A 218 6.50 -15.81 -13.50
N PHE A 219 5.98 -16.07 -14.70
CA PHE A 219 4.62 -15.68 -15.07
C PHE A 219 3.57 -16.49 -14.29
N GLY A 220 3.78 -17.80 -14.14
CA GLY A 220 2.90 -18.65 -13.33
C GLY A 220 2.87 -18.22 -11.86
N TYR A 221 4.03 -17.90 -11.30
CA TYR A 221 4.18 -17.37 -9.95
C TYR A 221 3.45 -16.04 -9.81
N LEU A 222 3.68 -15.10 -10.73
CA LEU A 222 2.99 -13.82 -10.74
C LEU A 222 1.47 -14.00 -10.84
N PHE A 223 0.98 -14.90 -11.69
CA PHE A 223 -0.44 -15.18 -11.82
C PHE A 223 -1.04 -15.70 -10.50
N ILE A 224 -0.37 -16.66 -9.84
CA ILE A 224 -0.85 -17.21 -8.58
C ILE A 224 -0.95 -16.11 -7.52
N TRP A 225 0.12 -15.34 -7.34
CA TRP A 225 0.15 -14.34 -6.29
C TRP A 225 -0.75 -13.14 -6.59
N GLN A 226 -0.74 -12.68 -7.83
CA GLN A 226 -1.34 -11.41 -8.21
C GLN A 226 -2.74 -11.52 -8.81
N ILE A 227 -3.12 -12.69 -9.31
CA ILE A 227 -4.46 -12.91 -9.88
C ILE A 227 -5.24 -13.91 -9.03
N LEU A 228 -4.68 -15.07 -8.73
CA LEU A 228 -5.44 -16.13 -8.03
C LEU A 228 -5.63 -15.86 -6.53
N LEU A 229 -4.61 -15.30 -5.86
CA LEU A 229 -4.63 -15.08 -4.41
C LEU A 229 -4.99 -13.65 -4.01
N SER A 230 -4.92 -12.71 -4.95
CA SER A 230 -5.24 -11.29 -4.70
C SER A 230 -6.70 -10.93 -5.02
N PHE A 231 -7.43 -11.78 -5.77
CA PHE A 231 -8.85 -11.62 -6.10
C PHE A 231 -9.64 -12.83 -5.60
#